data_AF-A0A7R9C1P0-F1
#
_entry.id   AF-A0A7R9C1P0-F1
#
_cell.length_a   1.000
_cell.length_b   1.000
_cell.length_c   1.000
_cell.angle_alpha   90.00
_cell.angle_beta   90.00
_cell.angle_gamma   90.00
#
_symmetry.space_group_name_H-M   'P 1'
#
loop_
_entity.id
_entity.type
_entity.pdbx_description
1 polymer ?
#
loop_
_entity_poly.entity_id
_entity_poly.type
_entity_poly.pdbx_seq_one_letter_code
_entity_poly.pdbx_strand_id
1 'polypeptide(L)'
;MEKAGRNVAAKYPESTFKIGYHALPSMSQVHLHVISDDFVSACLKTKKHFNSFVTEFFRSTEDVMKELESTGKVKLLSSDEAKAFMDTLLQCNQCSFVAKNIPLLKSHLESHLKSKMKGNKSS
;
A
#
# COMPACT_ATOMS: atom_id res chain seq x y z
N MET A 1 -0.59 18.20 -0.39
CA MET A 1 0.37 17.09 -0.20
C MET A 1 0.49 16.22 -1.45
N GLU A 2 -0.60 15.91 -2.15
CA GLU A 2 -0.62 15.05 -3.34
C GLU A 2 0.39 15.43 -4.44
N LYS A 3 0.45 16.70 -4.87
CA LYS A 3 1.41 17.16 -5.89
C LYS A 3 2.86 16.81 -5.54
N ALA A 4 3.23 16.98 -4.26
CA ALA A 4 4.56 16.60 -3.79
C ALA A 4 4.77 15.08 -3.86
N GLY A 5 3.75 14.28 -3.52
CA GLY A 5 3.79 12.83 -3.65
C GLY A 5 3.93 12.35 -5.09
N ARG A 6 3.17 12.93 -6.02
CA ARG A 6 3.31 12.66 -7.47
C ARG A 6 4.70 13.03 -7.99
N ASN A 7 5.27 14.14 -7.53
CA ASN A 7 6.63 14.53 -7.89
C ASN A 7 7.69 13.55 -7.38
N VAL A 8 7.48 12.92 -6.22
CA VAL A 8 8.38 11.86 -5.72
C VAL A 8 8.24 10.62 -6.58
N ALA A 9 7.02 10.17 -6.87
CA ALA A 9 6.77 9.00 -7.71
C ALA A 9 7.36 9.18 -9.14
N ALA A 10 7.21 10.38 -9.72
CA ALA A 10 7.72 10.70 -11.06
C ALA A 10 9.25 10.61 -11.19
N LYS A 11 10.01 10.63 -10.09
CA LYS A 11 11.47 10.42 -10.10
C LYS A 11 11.85 8.95 -10.34
N TYR A 12 10.90 8.03 -10.23
CA TYR A 12 11.11 6.59 -10.34
C TYR A 12 10.08 5.98 -11.31
N PRO A 13 10.15 6.29 -12.62
CA PRO A 13 9.13 5.90 -13.60
C PRO A 13 9.00 4.38 -13.80
N GLU A 14 10.05 3.62 -13.47
CA GLU A 14 10.06 2.16 -13.53
C GLU A 14 9.32 1.48 -12.36
N SER A 15 8.79 2.27 -11.42
CA SER A 15 8.12 1.78 -10.21
C SER A 15 6.69 2.31 -10.14
N THR A 16 5.78 1.44 -9.71
CA THR A 16 4.40 1.83 -9.45
C THR A 16 4.29 2.28 -7.99
N PHE A 17 3.61 3.40 -7.75
CA PHE A 17 3.40 3.94 -6.41
C PHE A 17 1.92 3.96 -6.03
N LYS A 18 1.66 3.69 -4.75
CA LYS A 18 0.38 3.98 -4.08
C LYS A 18 0.53 5.31 -3.34
N ILE A 19 -0.46 6.19 -3.51
CA ILE A 19 -0.48 7.51 -2.87
C ILE A 19 -1.80 7.64 -2.10
N GLY A 20 -1.74 7.75 -0.78
CA GLY A 20 -2.96 7.67 0.02
C GLY A 20 -2.73 7.71 1.53
N TYR A 21 -3.75 7.30 2.27
CA TYR A 21 -3.84 7.45 3.71
C TYR A 21 -4.25 6.13 4.36
N HIS A 22 -3.86 5.93 5.62
CA HIS A 22 -4.50 4.91 6.43
C HIS A 22 -5.88 5.39 6.89
N ALA A 23 -6.89 4.53 6.75
CA ALA A 23 -8.28 4.83 7.09
C ALA A 23 -8.50 5.10 8.59
N LEU A 24 -7.66 4.52 9.44
CA LEU A 24 -7.50 4.94 10.83
C LEU A 24 -6.09 5.50 11.04
N PRO A 25 -5.96 6.74 11.49
CA PRO A 25 -4.65 7.35 11.70
C PRO A 25 -3.94 6.70 12.89
N SER A 26 -2.67 6.33 12.69
CA SER A 26 -1.78 5.85 13.77
C SER A 26 -1.14 7.00 14.56
N MET A 27 -1.25 8.24 14.07
CA MET A 27 -0.69 9.46 14.64
C MET A 27 -1.73 10.57 14.57
N SER A 28 -1.64 11.57 15.46
CA SER A 28 -2.65 12.64 15.52
C SER A 28 -2.73 13.52 14.27
N GLN A 29 -1.66 13.58 13.47
CA GLN A 29 -1.60 14.37 12.24
C GLN A 29 -1.86 13.51 11.01
N VAL A 30 -2.62 14.07 10.06
CA VAL A 30 -2.82 13.47 8.74
C VAL A 30 -1.48 13.42 8.02
N HIS A 31 -1.11 12.23 7.56
CA HIS A 31 0.10 12.00 6.80
C HIS A 31 -0.23 11.24 5.51
N LEU A 32 0.27 11.77 4.40
CA LEU A 32 0.15 11.14 3.10
C LEU A 32 1.28 10.12 2.91
N HIS A 33 0.91 8.88 2.64
CA HIS A 33 1.85 7.85 2.22
C HIS A 33 2.12 7.95 0.72
N VAL A 34 3.39 7.82 0.36
CA VAL A 34 3.86 7.63 -1.02
C VAL A 34 4.76 6.41 -0.95
N ILE A 35 4.28 5.28 -1.44
CA ILE A 35 4.91 3.97 -1.23
C ILE A 35 4.92 3.19 -2.53
N SER A 36 6.07 2.61 -2.88
CA SER A 36 6.19 1.74 -4.05
C SER A 36 5.48 0.40 -3.81
N ASP A 37 4.99 -0.22 -4.89
CA ASP A 37 4.18 -1.44 -4.84
C ASP A 37 4.99 -2.74 -4.69
N ASP A 38 6.33 -2.67 -4.61
CA ASP A 38 7.19 -3.83 -4.46
C ASP A 38 7.15 -4.42 -3.04
N PHE A 39 6.96 -3.57 -2.02
CA PHE A 39 6.96 -3.94 -0.60
C PHE A 39 8.18 -4.77 -0.14
N VAL A 40 9.33 -4.66 -0.82
CA VAL A 40 10.58 -5.33 -0.46
C VAL A 40 11.37 -4.44 0.51
N SER A 41 11.13 -4.65 1.82
CA SER A 41 11.81 -3.87 2.86
C SER A 41 12.15 -4.72 4.09
N ALA A 42 13.32 -4.46 4.70
CA ALA A 42 13.70 -5.03 5.99
C ALA A 42 12.67 -4.68 7.10
N CYS A 43 12.01 -3.52 6.99
CA CYS A 43 11.04 -3.02 7.96
C CYS A 43 9.64 -3.64 7.82
N LEU A 44 9.37 -4.38 6.76
CA LEU A 44 8.16 -5.20 6.65
C LEU A 44 8.31 -6.42 7.56
N LYS A 45 7.70 -6.35 8.76
CA LYS A 45 7.89 -7.32 9.85
C LYS A 45 6.63 -8.09 10.22
N THR A 46 5.45 -7.49 10.07
CA THR A 46 4.20 -8.06 10.56
C THR A 46 3.14 -8.09 9.48
N LYS A 47 2.15 -8.97 9.66
CA LYS A 47 0.96 -9.05 8.83
C LYS A 47 0.22 -7.72 8.75
N LYS A 48 0.10 -7.02 9.88
CA LYS A 48 -0.53 -5.71 9.96
C LYS A 48 0.21 -4.66 9.12
N HIS A 49 1.55 -4.64 9.14
CA HIS A 49 2.31 -3.71 8.30
C HIS A 49 2.02 -3.90 6.82
N PHE A 50 1.84 -5.13 6.35
CA PHE A 50 1.55 -5.38 4.95
C PHE A 50 0.09 -5.05 4.63
N ASN A 51 -0.84 -5.63 5.38
CA ASN A 51 -2.28 -5.47 5.16
C ASN A 51 -2.75 -4.02 5.27
N SER A 52 -2.08 -3.18 6.08
CA SER A 52 -2.41 -1.74 6.16
C SER A 52 -2.23 -0.99 4.85
N PHE A 53 -1.40 -1.48 3.92
CA PHE A 53 -1.17 -0.84 2.61
C PHE A 53 -1.85 -1.56 1.44
N VAL A 54 -2.22 -2.83 1.58
CA VAL A 54 -2.73 -3.65 0.46
C VAL A 54 -4.22 -3.97 0.53
N THR A 55 -4.89 -3.60 1.62
CA THR A 55 -6.34 -3.74 1.78
C THR A 55 -7.03 -2.37 1.72
N GLU A 56 -8.36 -2.35 1.79
CA GLU A 56 -9.17 -1.11 1.88
C GLU A 56 -8.91 -0.28 3.15
N PHE A 57 -8.08 -0.79 4.07
CA PHE A 57 -7.52 0.06 5.13
C PHE A 57 -6.64 1.19 4.56
N PHE A 58 -6.04 0.99 3.39
CA PHE A 58 -5.36 2.05 2.65
C PHE A 58 -6.34 2.74 1.69
N ARG A 59 -6.59 4.02 1.90
CA ARG A 59 -7.49 4.83 1.08
C ARG A 59 -6.67 5.66 0.10
N SER A 60 -6.91 5.49 -1.20
CA SER A 60 -6.23 6.30 -2.22
C SER A 60 -6.56 7.79 -2.04
N THR A 61 -5.67 8.67 -2.51
CA THR A 61 -5.96 10.10 -2.47
C THR A 61 -7.18 10.44 -3.32
N GLU A 62 -7.33 9.77 -4.46
CA GLU A 62 -8.45 9.92 -5.38
C GLU A 62 -9.78 9.59 -4.69
N ASP A 63 -9.87 8.47 -3.96
CA ASP A 63 -11.09 8.09 -3.24
C ASP A 63 -11.42 9.06 -2.11
N VAL A 64 -10.41 9.48 -1.34
CA VAL A 64 -10.60 10.43 -0.23
C VAL A 64 -11.08 11.79 -0.75
N MET A 65 -10.50 12.29 -1.83
CA MET A 65 -10.92 13.55 -2.45
C MET A 65 -12.34 13.48 -2.97
N LYS A 66 -12.68 12.39 -3.69
CA LYS A 66 -14.05 12.17 -4.20
C LYS A 66 -15.08 12.12 -3.09
N GLU A 67 -14.76 11.48 -1.96
CA GLU A 67 -15.66 11.37 -0.81
C GLU A 67 -15.85 12.73 -0.11
N LEU A 68 -14.78 13.50 0.04
CA LEU A 68 -14.83 14.86 0.57
C LEU A 68 -15.64 15.80 -0.33
N GLU A 69 -15.44 15.75 -1.64
CA GLU A 69 -16.16 16.58 -2.60
C GLU A 69 -17.66 16.27 -2.63
N SER A 70 -18.02 14.99 -2.49
CA SER A 70 -19.42 14.55 -2.55
C SER A 70 -20.17 14.68 -1.23
N THR A 71 -19.52 14.48 -0.09
CA THR A 71 -20.19 14.40 1.22
C THR A 71 -19.73 15.45 2.24
N GLY A 72 -18.65 16.18 1.96
CA GLY A 72 -18.03 17.13 2.87
C GLY A 72 -17.22 16.49 4.01
N LYS A 73 -17.09 15.16 4.05
CA LYS A 73 -16.38 14.42 5.10
C LYS A 73 -15.75 13.13 4.56
N VAL A 74 -14.83 12.55 5.32
CA VAL A 74 -14.28 11.22 5.04
C VAL A 74 -14.88 10.23 6.04
N LYS A 75 -15.42 9.11 5.57
CA LYS A 75 -15.86 8.02 6.44
C LYS A 75 -14.64 7.36 7.08
N LEU A 76 -14.60 7.40 8.40
CA LEU A 76 -13.64 6.64 9.18
C LEU A 76 -14.17 5.21 9.36
N LEU A 77 -13.26 4.24 9.34
CA LEU A 77 -13.60 2.87 9.69
C LEU A 77 -13.87 2.76 11.18
N SER A 78 -14.80 1.89 11.54
CA SER A 78 -14.91 1.39 12.91
C SER A 78 -13.68 0.54 13.27
N SER A 79 -13.43 0.37 14.57
CA SER A 79 -12.35 -0.50 15.06
C SER A 79 -12.47 -1.94 14.55
N ASP A 80 -13.71 -2.44 14.40
CA ASP A 80 -13.98 -3.80 13.93
C ASP A 80 -13.71 -3.95 12.43
N GLU A 81 -14.15 -2.98 11.61
CA GLU A 81 -13.83 -2.96 10.17
C GLU A 81 -12.32 -2.88 9.94
N ALA A 82 -11.63 -2.01 10.68
CA ALA A 82 -10.18 -1.89 10.61
C ALA A 82 -9.47 -3.19 11.02
N LYS A 83 -9.93 -3.84 12.08
CA LYS A 83 -9.38 -5.14 12.52
C LYS A 83 -9.62 -6.22 11.47
N ALA A 84 -10.80 -6.26 10.84
CA ALA A 84 -11.11 -7.21 9.78
C ALA A 84 -10.13 -7.09 8.61
N PHE A 85 -9.81 -5.86 8.17
CA PHE A 85 -8.79 -5.62 7.14
C PHE A 85 -7.39 -6.03 7.57
N MET A 86 -7.00 -5.76 8.82
CA MET A 86 -5.70 -6.16 9.35
C MET A 86 -5.55 -7.68 9.45
N ASP A 87 -6.65 -8.39 9.68
CA ASP A 87 -6.68 -9.84 9.87
C ASP A 87 -6.92 -10.63 8.57
N THR A 88 -7.10 -9.98 7.41
CA THR A 88 -7.21 -10.64 6.09
C THR A 88 -6.01 -11.53 5.76
N LEU A 89 -6.16 -12.51 4.88
CA LEU A 89 -5.05 -13.37 4.49
C LEU A 89 -3.87 -12.56 3.92
N LEU A 90 -2.64 -13.09 4.06
CA LEU A 90 -1.43 -12.48 3.49
C LEU A 90 -1.35 -12.73 1.97
N GLN A 91 -2.28 -12.13 1.24
CA GLN A 91 -2.36 -12.24 -0.22
C GLN A 91 -1.44 -11.22 -0.89
N CYS A 92 -0.63 -11.68 -1.85
CA CYS A 92 0.25 -10.82 -2.64
C CYS A 92 -0.53 -9.70 -3.34
N ASN A 93 0.05 -8.51 -3.41
CA ASN A 93 -0.55 -7.36 -4.11
C ASN A 93 -0.36 -7.40 -5.64
N GLN A 94 0.42 -8.35 -6.14
CA GLN A 94 0.79 -8.44 -7.57
C GLN A 94 0.27 -9.72 -8.24
N CYS A 95 -0.21 -10.70 -7.47
CA CYS A 95 -0.79 -11.94 -7.99
C CYS A 95 -1.69 -12.64 -6.97
N SER A 96 -2.21 -13.83 -7.29
CA SER A 96 -3.11 -14.61 -6.43
C SER A 96 -2.43 -15.41 -5.31
N PHE A 97 -1.10 -15.31 -5.14
CA PHE A 97 -0.37 -16.07 -4.12
C PHE A 97 -0.76 -15.63 -2.70
N VAL A 98 -1.01 -16.61 -1.81
CA VAL A 98 -1.31 -16.38 -0.40
C VAL A 98 -0.21 -16.98 0.48
N ALA A 99 0.51 -16.12 1.20
CA ALA A 99 1.61 -16.54 2.07
C ALA A 99 1.09 -17.00 3.45
N LYS A 100 1.77 -17.99 4.04
CA LYS A 100 1.48 -18.45 5.41
C LYS A 100 2.10 -17.56 6.48
N ASN A 101 3.16 -16.83 6.15
CA ASN A 101 3.89 -15.96 7.05
C ASN A 101 4.65 -14.85 6.28
N ILE A 102 5.15 -13.85 7.01
CA ILE A 102 5.87 -12.71 6.43
C ILE A 102 7.17 -13.10 5.70
N PRO A 103 8.03 -13.98 6.23
CA PRO A 103 9.24 -14.39 5.50
C PRO A 103 8.94 -14.97 4.11
N LEU A 104 7.92 -15.82 4.00
CA LEU A 104 7.50 -16.39 2.72
C LEU A 104 6.97 -15.30 1.77
N LEU A 105 6.18 -14.36 2.29
CA LEU A 105 5.70 -13.22 1.51
C LEU A 105 6.86 -12.37 0.99
N LYS A 106 7.85 -12.04 1.84
CA LYS A 106 9.02 -11.23 1.43
C LYS A 106 9.81 -11.91 0.33
N SER A 107 10.10 -13.21 0.48
CA SER A 107 10.78 -13.99 -0.56
C SER A 107 9.99 -13.99 -1.88
N HIS A 108 8.67 -14.08 -1.80
CA HIS A 108 7.80 -14.00 -2.97
C HIS A 108 7.83 -12.61 -3.63
N LEU A 109 7.73 -11.52 -2.86
CA LEU A 109 7.80 -10.14 -3.38
C LEU A 109 9.14 -9.83 -4.05
N GLU A 110 10.25 -10.32 -3.49
CA GLU A 110 11.57 -10.23 -4.12
C GLU A 110 11.62 -10.91 -5.50
N SER A 111 10.86 -12.00 -5.70
CA SER A 111 10.80 -12.67 -6.99
C SER A 111 10.14 -11.80 -8.08
N HIS A 112 9.10 -11.04 -7.72
CA HIS A 112 8.45 -10.08 -8.63
C HIS A 112 9.40 -8.95 -9.00
N LEU A 113 10.12 -8.40 -8.00
CA LEU A 113 11.09 -7.33 -8.23
C LEU A 113 12.21 -7.80 -9.18
N LYS A 114 12.76 -9.00 -8.96
CA LYS A 114 13.77 -9.59 -9.84
C LYS A 114 13.24 -9.85 -11.25
N SER A 115 11.97 -10.25 -11.38
CA SER A 115 11.32 -10.44 -12.68
C SER A 115 11.19 -9.13 -13.46
N LYS A 116 10.68 -8.06 -12.81
CA LYS A 116 10.61 -6.70 -13.39
C LYS A 116 11.99 -6.22 -13.87
N MET A 117 13.03 -6.40 -13.05
CA MET A 117 14.40 -6.01 -13.42
C MET A 117 15.00 -6.79 -14.60
N LYS A 118 14.56 -8.05 -14.83
CA LYS A 118 15.00 -8.84 -15.99
C LYS A 118 14.27 -8.42 -17.28
N GLY A 119 12.98 -8.07 -17.17
CA GLY A 119 12.21 -7.53 -18.30
C GLY A 119 12.77 -6.22 -18.84
N ASN A 120 13.24 -5.33 -17.95
CA ASN A 120 13.76 -4.01 -18.31
C ASN A 120 15.20 -4.01 -18.88
N LYS A 121 15.90 -5.15 -18.92
CA LYS A 121 17.25 -5.26 -19.49
C LYS A 121 17.28 -5.70 -20.96
N SER A 122 16.11 -5.90 -21.57
CA SER A 122 15.96 -6.37 -22.95
C SER A 122 15.41 -5.28 -23.89
N SER A 123 15.62 -4.00 -23.57
CA SER A 123 15.24 -2.85 -24.41
C SER A 123 16.41 -1.89 -24.55
#